data_AF-A0A9D6L7N6-F1
#
_entry.id   AF-A0A9D6L7N6-F1
#
_cell.length_a   1.000
_cell.length_b   1.000
_cell.length_c   1.000
_cell.angle_alpha   90.00
_cell.angle_beta   90.00
_cell.angle_gamma   90.00
#
_symmetry.space_group_name_H-M   'P 1'
#
loop_
_entity.id
_entity.type
_entity.pdbx_description
1 polymer ?
#
loop_
_entity_poly.entity_id
_entity_poly.type
_entity_poly.pdbx_seq_one_letter_code
_entity_poly.pdbx_strand_id
1 'polypeptide(L)' 'SGRSRIYEAIVKGENPPEPGVPESFNVLVKELQSLCLEVQFEEA' A
#
# COMPACT_ATOMS: atom_id res chain seq x y z
N SER A 1 -7.63 4.15 4.61
CA SER A 1 -7.80 2.68 4.67
C SER A 1 -6.96 2.08 5.79
N GLY A 2 -5.62 1.98 5.69
CA GLY A 2 -4.78 1.40 6.76
C GLY A 2 -4.65 2.26 8.04
N ARG A 3 -4.51 3.58 7.91
CA ARG A 3 -4.36 4.52 9.06
C ARG A 3 -5.57 4.53 10.01
N SER A 4 -6.77 4.38 9.47
CA SER A 4 -7.99 4.32 10.27
C SER A 4 -8.08 2.99 11.03
N ARG A 5 -7.72 1.88 10.38
CA ARG A 5 -7.72 0.55 11.02
C ARG A 5 -6.70 0.43 12.13
N ILE A 6 -5.50 0.99 11.94
CA ILE A 6 -4.49 0.97 13.00
C ILE A 6 -4.92 1.83 14.20
N TYR A 7 -5.55 2.98 13.94
CA TYR A 7 -6.13 3.80 15.01
C TYR A 7 -7.21 3.03 15.78
N GLU A 8 -8.11 2.37 15.05
CA GLU A 8 -9.16 1.54 15.65
C GLU A 8 -8.59 0.38 16.49
N ALA A 9 -7.58 -0.32 15.97
CA ALA A 9 -6.91 -1.40 16.69
C ALA A 9 -6.24 -0.91 17.99
N ILE A 10 -5.59 0.26 17.96
CA ILE A 10 -5.00 0.89 19.16
C ILE A 10 -6.08 1.21 20.18
N VAL A 11 -7.21 1.79 19.76
CA VAL A 11 -8.32 2.14 20.66
C VAL A 11 -8.98 0.90 21.27
N LYS A 12 -9.07 -0.21 20.52
CA LYS A 12 -9.68 -1.46 20.97
C LYS A 12 -8.72 -2.40 21.72
N GLY A 13 -7.43 -2.10 21.76
CA GLY A 13 -6.40 -2.98 22.32
C GLY A 13 -6.19 -4.27 21.49
N GLU A 14 -6.52 -4.22 20.21
CA GLU A 14 -6.34 -5.34 19.27
C GLU A 14 -4.94 -5.30 18.64
N ASN A 15 -4.49 -6.43 18.10
CA ASN A 15 -3.23 -6.47 17.37
C ASN A 15 -3.30 -5.59 16.11
N PRO A 16 -2.23 -4.85 15.78
CA PRO A 16 -2.18 -4.06 14.55
C PRO A 16 -2.41 -4.94 13.32
N PRO A 17 -3.15 -4.45 12.31
CA PRO A 17 -3.32 -5.18 11.06
C PRO A 17 -2.00 -5.23 10.29
N GLU A 18 -1.85 -6.23 9.41
CA GLU A 18 -0.68 -6.30 8.54
C GLU A 18 -0.57 -5.08 7.63
N PRO A 19 0.66 -4.52 7.45
CA PRO A 19 0.88 -3.41 6.55
C PRO A 19 0.72 -3.85 5.08
N GLY A 20 0.15 -2.95 4.27
CA GLY A 20 0.05 -3.13 2.82
C GLY A 20 0.98 -2.19 2.04
N VAL A 21 0.89 -2.25 0.71
CA VAL A 21 1.64 -1.37 -0.20
C VAL A 21 1.20 0.09 -0.03
N PRO A 22 2.14 1.06 0.08
CA PRO A 22 1.81 2.48 0.16
C PRO A 22 1.22 3.01 -1.16
N GLU A 23 0.27 3.94 -1.05
CA GLU A 23 -0.33 4.56 -2.25
C GLU A 23 0.70 5.30 -3.12
N SER A 24 1.75 5.88 -2.51
CA SER A 24 2.83 6.53 -3.26
C SER A 24 3.58 5.58 -4.18
N PHE A 25 3.64 4.29 -3.85
CA PHE A 25 4.25 3.28 -4.72
C PHE A 25 3.37 3.04 -5.95
N ASN A 26 2.05 2.97 -5.79
CA ASN A 26 1.12 2.87 -6.93
C ASN A 26 1.22 4.09 -7.85
N VAL A 27 1.43 5.28 -7.29
CA VAL A 27 1.68 6.51 -8.06
C VAL A 27 2.97 6.37 -8.87
N LEU A 28 4.07 5.98 -8.24
CA LEU A 28 5.36 5.74 -8.92
C LEU A 28 5.22 4.75 -10.08
N VAL A 29 4.53 3.62 -9.88
CA VAL A 29 4.30 2.64 -10.96
C VAL A 29 3.54 3.27 -12.13
N LYS A 30 2.50 4.05 -11.86
CA LYS A 30 1.75 4.77 -12.90
C LYS A 30 2.59 5.83 -13.62
N GLU A 31 3.46 6.53 -12.88
CA GLU A 31 4.38 7.51 -13.46
C GLU A 31 5.37 6.84 -14.42
N LEU A 32 5.92 5.67 -14.07
CA LEU A 32 6.78 4.90 -14.97
C LEU A 32 6.00 4.38 -16.19
N GLN A 33 4.79 3.88 -16.00
CA GLN A 33 3.92 3.43 -17.11
C GLN A 33 3.56 4.58 -18.07
N SER A 34 3.47 5.82 -17.57
CA SER A 34 3.24 7.01 -18.41
C SER A 34 4.39 7.30 -19.37
N LEU A 35 5.59 6.78 -19.09
CA LEU A 35 6.76 6.85 -19.96
C LEU A 35 6.84 5.68 -20.95
N CYS A 36 5.74 4.94 -21.14
CA CYS A 36 5.66 3.72 -21.95
C CYS A 36 6.56 2.59 -21.44
N LEU A 37 6.87 2.56 -20.14
CA LEU A 37 7.60 1.47 -19.51
C LEU A 37 6.63 0.39 -19.02
N GLU A 38 6.88 -0.86 -19.39
CA GLU A 38 6.14 -1.99 -18.84
C GLU A 38 6.69 -2.33 -17.45
N VAL A 39 5.85 -2.09 -16.43
CA VAL A 39 6.17 -2.38 -15.03
C VAL A 39 5.03 -3.22 -14.46
N GLN A 40 5.36 -4.42 -13.97
CA GLN A 40 4.43 -5.37 -13.35
C GLN A 40 5.05 -5.94 -12.07
N PHE A 41 4.20 -6.41 -11.16
CA PHE A 41 4.68 -7.17 -9.99
C PHE A 41 5.07 -8.58 -10.45
N GLU A 42 6.26 -9.03 -10.08
CA GLU A 42 6.62 -10.45 -10.20
C GLU A 42 6.03 -11.23 -9.03
N GLU A 43 5.39 -12.35 -9.32
CA GLU A 43 5.05 -13.36 -8.32
C GLU A 43 6.30 -14.20 -8.03
N ALA A 44 6.58 -14.41 -6.73
CA ALA A 44 7.70 -15.24 -6.27
C ALA A 44 7.30 -16.72 -6.18
#